data_AF-A0A8S3RQQ3-F1
#
_entry.id   AF-A0A8S3RQQ3-F1
#
_cell.length_a   1.000
_cell.length_b   1.000
_cell.length_c   1.000
_cell.angle_alpha   90.00
_cell.angle_beta   90.00
_cell.angle_gamma   90.00
#
_symmetry.space_group_name_H-M   'P 1'
#
loop_
_entity.id
_entity.type
_entity.pdbx_description
1 polymer ?
#
loop_
_entity_poly.entity_id
_entity_poly.type
_entity_poly.pdbx_seq_one_letter_code
_entity_poly.pdbx_strand_id
1 'polypeptide(L)'
;MKTTKQLARELGLLRKRSINSSTSRKPSTDQTFPYLVVLDFESTCWQDGKFRTQEIIEFPAVLLNTSTGKIESEFQFYVQPQESPNLSEFCKQLTGITQDQVDNGIPLNLCVRKFVRWLDSLKEKKGVVFTQPSTETEKCYLATIVTWSGKKDDLFTQLSK
;
A
#
# COMPACT_ATOMS: atom_id res chain seq x y z
N MET A 1 12.62 -31.78 21.30
CA MET A 1 12.62 -30.85 20.14
C MET A 1 13.25 -29.54 20.57
N LYS A 2 14.22 -29.00 19.81
CA LYS A 2 14.76 -27.66 20.07
C LYS A 2 13.72 -26.63 19.63
N THR A 3 13.54 -25.57 20.43
CA THR A 3 12.65 -24.46 20.04
C THR A 3 13.26 -23.69 18.87
N THR A 4 12.43 -23.06 18.03
CA THR A 4 12.85 -22.21 16.91
C THR A 4 13.87 -21.15 17.34
N LYS A 5 13.72 -20.62 18.56
CA LYS A 5 14.63 -19.65 19.18
C LYS A 5 16.02 -20.23 19.48
N GLN A 6 16.10 -21.48 19.91
CA GLN A 6 17.38 -22.15 20.18
C GLN A 6 18.10 -22.46 18.87
N LEU A 7 17.37 -22.94 17.86
CA LEU A 7 17.93 -23.21 16.54
C LEU A 7 18.47 -21.93 15.88
N ALA A 8 17.74 -20.82 15.97
CA ALA A 8 18.17 -19.53 15.42
C ALA A 8 19.43 -18.95 16.11
N ARG A 9 19.68 -19.28 17.39
CA ARG A 9 20.93 -18.92 18.08
C ARG A 9 22.11 -19.75 17.57
N GLU A 10 21.90 -21.05 17.44
CA GLU A 10 22.92 -22.01 17.00
C GLU A 10 23.32 -21.75 15.54
N LEU A 11 22.37 -21.35 14.70
CA LEU A 11 22.59 -20.99 13.29
C LEU A 11 23.12 -19.56 13.08
N GLY A 12 23.38 -18.79 14.15
CA GLY A 12 23.88 -17.41 14.03
C GLY A 12 22.91 -16.41 13.38
N LEU A 13 21.64 -16.80 13.20
CA LEU A 13 20.59 -15.97 12.57
C LEU A 13 20.11 -14.84 13.49
N LEU A 14 20.39 -14.94 14.80
CA LEU A 14 20.07 -13.88 15.77
C LEU A 14 21.24 -12.90 15.92
N ARG A 15 21.17 -11.77 15.22
CA ARG A 15 22.08 -10.64 15.43
C ARG A 15 21.78 -10.00 16.79
N LYS A 16 22.65 -10.22 17.77
CA LYS A 16 22.56 -9.61 19.10
C LYS A 16 22.80 -8.10 18.99
N ARG A 17 21.74 -7.28 19.02
CA ARG A 17 21.89 -5.83 19.20
C ARG A 17 22.46 -5.60 20.60
N SER A 18 23.65 -5.00 20.68
CA SER A 18 24.20 -4.51 21.95
C SER A 18 23.30 -3.39 22.45
N ILE A 19 22.61 -3.61 23.56
CA ILE A 19 21.85 -2.56 24.24
C ILE A 19 22.87 -1.76 25.05
N ASN A 20 23.45 -0.74 24.44
CA ASN A 20 24.12 0.32 25.19
C ASN A 20 23.04 1.33 25.60
N SER A 21 22.79 1.43 26.91
CA SER A 21 21.98 2.46 27.52
C SER A 21 22.56 3.84 27.23
N SER A 22 21.68 4.83 27.01
CA SER A 22 21.92 6.28 26.81
C SER A 22 22.04 6.83 25.37
N THR A 23 20.94 6.76 24.62
CA THR A 23 20.31 7.91 23.92
C THR A 23 19.10 7.37 23.14
N SER A 24 17.91 7.89 23.39
CA SER A 24 16.72 7.63 22.57
C SER A 24 16.86 8.31 21.21
N ARG A 25 17.76 7.82 20.35
CA ARG A 25 17.77 8.20 18.94
C ARG A 25 16.58 7.49 18.30
N LYS A 26 15.49 8.24 18.08
CA LYS A 26 14.47 7.85 17.08
C LYS A 26 15.25 7.50 15.81
N PRO A 27 14.94 6.38 15.12
CA PRO A 27 15.53 6.16 13.81
C PRO A 27 15.15 7.38 12.96
N SER A 28 16.13 8.22 12.65
CA SER A 28 15.96 9.29 11.69
C SER A 28 15.82 8.59 10.35
N THR A 29 14.60 8.36 9.92
CA THR A 29 14.33 7.94 8.56
C THR A 29 14.78 9.09 7.67
N ASP A 30 15.80 8.87 6.85
CA ASP A 30 16.34 9.80 5.84
C ASP A 30 15.35 9.97 4.67
N GLN A 31 14.05 9.96 4.99
CA GLN A 31 12.94 10.02 4.07
C GLN A 31 12.49 11.47 3.95
N THR A 32 12.65 12.02 2.75
CA THR A 32 12.31 13.40 2.38
C THR A 32 10.83 13.73 2.57
N PHE A 33 9.94 12.75 2.46
CA PHE A 33 8.49 12.96 2.50
C PHE A 33 7.89 12.59 3.88
N PRO A 34 7.31 13.56 4.62
CA PRO A 34 6.56 13.27 5.86
C PRO A 34 5.38 12.31 5.68
N TYR A 35 4.80 12.28 4.48
CA TYR A 35 3.71 11.39 4.13
C TYR A 35 3.97 10.67 2.80
N LEU A 36 3.48 9.43 2.70
CA LEU A 36 3.40 8.68 1.46
C LEU A 36 1.94 8.35 1.18
N VAL A 37 1.51 8.50 -0.07
CA VAL A 37 0.29 7.85 -0.54
C VAL A 37 0.70 6.55 -1.21
N VAL A 38 0.37 5.43 -0.57
CA VAL A 38 0.77 4.10 -1.02
C VAL A 38 -0.40 3.46 -1.76
N LEU A 39 -0.16 3.06 -3.01
CA LEU A 39 -1.12 2.42 -3.91
C LEU A 39 -0.79 0.95 -4.12
N ASP A 40 -1.82 0.11 -4.25
CA ASP A 40 -1.68 -1.33 -4.57
C ASP A 40 -2.81 -1.84 -5.45
N PHE A 41 -2.70 -1.72 -6.77
CA PHE A 41 -3.79 -2.16 -7.65
C PHE A 41 -3.87 -3.66 -7.77
N GLU A 42 -5.09 -4.18 -7.66
CA GLU A 42 -5.41 -5.52 -8.16
C GLU A 42 -6.00 -5.42 -9.56
N SER A 43 -5.67 -6.38 -10.42
CA SER A 43 -6.11 -6.42 -11.82
C SER A 43 -6.64 -7.78 -12.24
N THR A 44 -7.46 -7.81 -13.29
CA THR A 44 -7.88 -9.06 -13.95
C THR A 44 -6.64 -9.84 -14.40
N CYS A 45 -6.58 -11.13 -14.11
CA CYS A 45 -5.46 -12.00 -14.52
C CYS A 45 -5.91 -13.42 -14.90
N TRP A 46 -5.05 -14.15 -15.62
CA TRP A 46 -5.33 -15.48 -16.15
C TRP A 46 -4.08 -16.36 -16.07
N GLN A 47 -4.28 -17.66 -15.90
CA GLN A 47 -3.19 -18.64 -15.79
C GLN A 47 -2.61 -19.05 -17.16
N ASP A 48 -3.36 -18.83 -18.24
CA ASP A 48 -3.10 -19.45 -19.55
C ASP A 48 -1.99 -18.78 -20.38
N GLY A 49 -1.20 -17.88 -19.79
CA GLY A 49 -0.06 -17.22 -20.42
C GLY A 49 -0.41 -16.36 -21.65
N LYS A 50 -1.70 -16.19 -21.94
CA LYS A 50 -2.17 -15.34 -23.05
C LYS A 50 -2.08 -13.89 -22.64
N PHE A 51 -1.53 -13.07 -23.53
CA PHE A 51 -1.61 -11.62 -23.38
C PHE A 51 -3.07 -11.19 -23.56
N ARG A 52 -3.62 -10.65 -22.48
CA ARG A 52 -4.95 -10.06 -22.41
C ARG A 52 -4.81 -8.70 -21.73
N THR A 53 -5.65 -7.75 -22.12
CA THR A 53 -5.67 -6.43 -21.46
C THR A 53 -6.08 -6.63 -20.01
N GLN A 54 -5.24 -6.16 -19.09
CA GLN A 54 -5.57 -6.17 -17.66
C GLN A 54 -6.36 -4.92 -17.30
N GLU A 55 -7.43 -5.10 -16.54
CA GLU A 55 -8.26 -4.01 -16.01
C GLU A 55 -8.11 -3.97 -14.48
N ILE A 56 -8.09 -2.76 -13.91
CA ILE A 56 -8.09 -2.57 -12.45
C ILE A 56 -9.42 -3.07 -11.90
N ILE A 57 -9.38 -3.93 -10.89
CA ILE A 57 -10.56 -4.49 -10.20
C ILE A 57 -10.61 -4.09 -8.72
N GLU A 58 -9.51 -3.60 -8.16
CA GLU A 58 -9.48 -2.93 -6.86
C GLU A 58 -8.51 -1.74 -6.89
N PHE A 59 -8.93 -0.64 -6.26
CA PHE A 59 -8.15 0.60 -6.15
C PHE A 59 -7.97 0.99 -4.67
N PRO A 60 -7.09 0.31 -3.93
CA PRO A 60 -6.74 0.71 -2.57
C PRO A 60 -5.62 1.76 -2.57
N ALA A 61 -5.72 2.70 -1.65
CA ALA A 61 -4.69 3.68 -1.34
C ALA A 61 -4.69 4.00 0.16
N VAL A 62 -3.52 4.22 0.74
CA VAL A 62 -3.40 4.67 2.13
C VAL A 62 -2.47 5.87 2.26
N LEU A 63 -2.80 6.79 3.18
CA LEU A 63 -1.90 7.85 3.63
C LEU A 63 -1.07 7.33 4.81
N LEU A 64 0.22 7.13 4.60
CA LEU A 64 1.18 6.67 5.61
C LEU A 64 1.98 7.85 6.16
N ASN A 65 2.00 8.03 7.48
CA ASN A 65 2.91 8.95 8.16
C ASN A 65 4.27 8.30 8.36
N THR A 66 5.31 8.84 7.73
CA THR A 66 6.64 8.20 7.72
C THR A 66 7.37 8.29 9.05
N SER A 67 7.02 9.27 9.90
CA SER A 67 7.62 9.44 11.22
C SER A 67 7.06 8.48 12.27
N THR A 68 5.78 8.08 12.12
CA THR A 68 5.09 7.21 13.08
C THR A 68 4.84 5.79 12.56
N GLY A 69 4.94 5.58 11.25
CA GLY A 69 4.59 4.33 10.59
C GLY A 69 3.08 4.04 10.59
N LYS A 70 2.23 5.02 10.92
CA LYS A 70 0.77 4.83 11.02
C LYS A 70 0.07 5.22 9.73
N ILE A 71 -0.96 4.44 9.38
CA ILE A 71 -1.96 4.81 8.38
C ILE A 71 -2.89 5.84 9.01
N GLU A 72 -3.05 6.98 8.33
CA GLU A 72 -3.87 8.10 8.82
C GLU A 72 -5.12 8.36 7.97
N SER A 73 -5.22 7.73 6.80
CA SER A 73 -6.39 7.77 5.94
C SER A 73 -6.33 6.63 4.94
N GLU A 74 -7.49 6.11 4.57
CA GLU A 74 -7.63 4.99 3.63
C GLU A 74 -8.63 5.37 2.53
N PHE A 75 -8.43 4.79 1.37
CA PHE A 75 -9.30 4.86 0.20
C PHE A 75 -9.34 3.47 -0.41
N GLN A 76 -10.53 2.92 -0.63
CA GLN A 76 -10.65 1.60 -1.22
C GLN A 76 -11.98 1.49 -1.96
N PHE A 77 -11.92 1.04 -3.21
CA PHE A 77 -13.09 0.74 -4.03
C PHE A 77 -12.79 -0.47 -4.91
N TYR A 78 -13.79 -1.35 -5.06
CA TYR A 78 -13.83 -2.31 -6.15
C TYR A 78 -14.24 -1.61 -7.44
N VAL A 79 -13.63 -2.04 -8.54
CA VAL A 79 -13.84 -1.47 -9.87
C VAL A 79 -14.44 -2.55 -10.77
N GLN A 80 -15.49 -2.19 -11.50
CA GLN A 80 -16.15 -3.10 -12.44
C GLN A 80 -15.40 -3.11 -13.78
N PRO A 81 -14.76 -4.23 -14.18
CA PRO A 81 -14.10 -4.35 -15.48
C PRO A 81 -15.15 -4.34 -16.61
N GLN A 82 -14.82 -3.70 -17.73
CA GLN A 82 -15.73 -3.52 -18.88
C GLN A 82 -15.40 -4.47 -20.03
N GLU A 83 -14.11 -4.73 -20.28
CA GLU A 83 -13.65 -5.59 -21.38
C GLU A 83 -13.71 -7.09 -20.98
N SER A 84 -13.39 -7.40 -19.73
CA SER A 84 -13.48 -8.74 -19.14
C SER A 84 -14.26 -8.75 -17.83
N PRO A 85 -15.60 -8.63 -17.87
CA PRO A 85 -16.46 -8.55 -16.67
C PRO A 85 -16.35 -9.77 -15.73
N ASN A 86 -16.10 -10.96 -16.29
CA ASN A 86 -16.04 -12.21 -15.54
C ASN A 86 -14.60 -12.52 -15.11
N LEU A 87 -14.37 -12.59 -13.80
CA LEU A 87 -13.08 -12.94 -13.23
C LEU A 87 -12.76 -14.42 -13.47
N SER A 88 -11.51 -14.71 -13.82
CA SER A 88 -11.04 -16.10 -13.87
C SER A 88 -10.94 -16.70 -12.46
N GLU A 89 -11.06 -18.03 -12.34
CA GLU A 89 -10.82 -18.71 -11.04
C GLU A 89 -9.42 -18.41 -10.49
N PHE A 90 -8.42 -18.34 -11.37
CA PHE A 90 -7.06 -17.98 -10.98
C PHE A 90 -6.98 -16.59 -10.36
N CYS A 91 -7.66 -15.60 -10.96
CA CYS A 91 -7.71 -14.24 -10.44
C CYS A 91 -8.38 -14.20 -9.07
N LYS A 92 -9.54 -14.82 -8.94
CA LYS A 92 -10.28 -14.90 -7.65
C LYS A 92 -9.45 -15.56 -6.55
N GLN A 93 -8.70 -16.62 -6.87
CA GLN A 93 -7.82 -17.29 -5.92
C GLN A 93 -6.60 -16.44 -5.53
N LEU A 94 -6.03 -15.69 -6.49
CA LEU A 94 -4.83 -14.89 -6.26
C LEU A 94 -5.11 -13.62 -5.45
N THR A 95 -6.21 -12.94 -5.73
CA THR A 95 -6.55 -11.64 -5.12
C THR A 95 -7.54 -11.77 -3.96
N GLY A 96 -8.30 -12.87 -3.90
CA GLY A 96 -9.40 -13.04 -2.95
C GLY A 96 -10.67 -12.27 -3.31
N ILE A 97 -10.69 -11.56 -4.45
CA ILE A 97 -11.84 -10.78 -4.91
C ILE A 97 -12.87 -11.70 -5.55
N THR A 98 -14.12 -11.57 -5.12
CA THR A 98 -15.28 -12.32 -5.63
C THR A 98 -15.91 -11.64 -6.85
N GLN A 99 -16.70 -12.39 -7.61
CA GLN A 99 -17.44 -11.84 -8.74
C GLN A 99 -18.43 -10.77 -8.28
N ASP A 100 -19.19 -11.02 -7.20
CA ASP A 100 -20.12 -10.05 -6.62
C ASP A 100 -19.47 -8.70 -6.25
N GLN A 101 -18.21 -8.71 -5.78
CA GLN A 101 -17.50 -7.47 -5.44
C GLN A 101 -17.22 -6.60 -6.67
N VAL A 102 -16.81 -7.19 -7.79
CA VAL A 102 -16.57 -6.43 -9.03
C VAL A 102 -17.88 -6.09 -9.74
N ASP A 103 -18.89 -6.93 -9.67
CA ASP A 103 -20.22 -6.68 -10.24
C ASP A 103 -20.90 -5.49 -9.57
N ASN A 104 -20.72 -5.34 -8.24
CA ASN A 104 -21.17 -4.19 -7.47
C ASN A 104 -20.12 -3.06 -7.39
N GLY A 105 -19.00 -3.21 -8.09
CA GLY A 105 -17.94 -2.22 -8.18
C GLY A 105 -18.38 -0.98 -8.94
N ILE A 106 -17.59 0.09 -8.84
CA ILE A 106 -17.84 1.33 -9.60
C ILE A 106 -17.03 1.36 -10.89
N PRO A 107 -17.45 2.10 -11.93
CA PRO A 107 -16.63 2.33 -13.11
C PRO A 107 -15.30 3.02 -12.76
N LEU A 108 -14.21 2.65 -13.45
CA LEU A 108 -12.86 3.15 -13.16
C LEU A 108 -12.78 4.70 -13.18
N ASN A 109 -13.46 5.34 -14.13
CA ASN A 109 -13.50 6.80 -14.25
C ASN A 109 -14.17 7.49 -13.05
N LEU A 110 -15.12 6.82 -12.38
CA LEU A 110 -15.72 7.31 -11.14
C LEU A 110 -14.78 7.05 -9.95
N CYS A 111 -14.09 5.91 -9.94
CA CYS A 111 -13.09 5.59 -8.92
C CYS A 111 -11.96 6.62 -8.89
N VAL A 112 -11.38 6.94 -10.05
CA VAL A 112 -10.33 7.98 -10.18
C VAL A 112 -10.84 9.35 -9.69
N ARG A 113 -12.07 9.74 -10.03
CA ARG A 113 -12.67 10.98 -9.53
C ARG A 113 -12.81 10.98 -8.01
N LYS A 114 -13.22 9.86 -7.41
CA LYS A 114 -13.29 9.73 -5.95
C LYS A 114 -11.90 9.75 -5.31
N PHE A 115 -10.89 9.17 -5.95
CA PHE A 115 -9.50 9.21 -5.48
C PHE A 115 -8.95 10.64 -5.45
N VAL A 116 -9.17 11.42 -6.51
CA VAL A 116 -8.78 12.84 -6.54
C VAL A 116 -9.47 13.63 -5.42
N ARG A 117 -10.78 13.43 -5.22
CA ARG A 117 -11.50 14.07 -4.10
C ARG A 117 -10.99 13.65 -2.73
N TRP A 118 -10.53 12.40 -2.60
CA TRP A 118 -9.88 11.95 -1.38
C TRP A 118 -8.56 12.71 -1.16
N LEU A 119 -7.71 12.86 -2.17
CA LEU A 119 -6.48 13.67 -2.09
C LEU A 119 -6.77 15.13 -1.71
N ASP A 120 -7.79 15.75 -2.30
CA ASP A 120 -8.22 17.11 -1.95
C ASP A 120 -8.59 17.20 -0.47
N SER A 121 -9.32 16.21 0.05
CA SER A 121 -9.67 16.16 1.46
C SER A 121 -8.46 15.99 2.40
N LEU A 122 -7.38 15.33 1.93
CA LEU A 122 -6.13 15.24 2.69
C LEU A 122 -5.42 16.59 2.74
N LYS A 123 -5.45 17.36 1.64
CA LYS A 123 -4.93 18.72 1.60
C LYS A 123 -5.68 19.61 2.59
N GLU A 124 -7.01 19.63 2.54
CA GLU A 124 -7.84 20.47 3.41
C GLU A 124 -7.70 20.12 4.89
N LYS A 125 -7.72 18.82 5.23
CA LYS A 125 -7.76 18.37 6.64
C LYS A 125 -6.39 18.23 7.28
N LYS A 126 -5.35 17.96 6.49
CA LYS A 126 -4.01 17.60 6.99
C LYS A 126 -2.88 18.45 6.38
N GLY A 127 -3.17 19.34 5.44
CA GLY A 127 -2.15 20.13 4.75
C GLY A 127 -1.26 19.29 3.84
N VAL A 128 -1.70 18.10 3.42
CA VAL A 128 -0.90 17.22 2.55
C VAL A 128 -0.90 17.76 1.13
N VAL A 129 0.30 17.97 0.55
CA VAL A 129 0.49 18.51 -0.81
C VAL A 129 1.49 17.70 -1.60
N PHE A 130 1.32 17.62 -2.92
CA PHE A 130 2.22 16.89 -3.83
C PHE A 130 3.19 17.80 -4.61
N THR A 131 3.00 19.11 -4.50
CA THR A 131 3.87 20.14 -5.07
C THR A 131 4.32 21.08 -3.98
N GLN A 132 5.48 21.73 -4.17
CA GLN A 132 5.93 22.73 -3.21
C GLN A 132 4.89 23.87 -3.10
N PRO A 133 4.52 24.29 -1.88
CA PRO A 133 3.61 25.40 -1.69
C PRO A 133 4.28 26.69 -2.19
N SER A 134 3.57 27.47 -3.01
CA SER A 134 4.04 28.76 -3.54
C SER A 134 3.88 29.91 -2.55
N THR A 135 3.22 29.68 -1.40
CA THR A 135 2.93 30.70 -0.38
C THR A 135 3.16 30.11 1.02
N GLU A 136 3.81 30.89 1.90
CA GLU A 136 4.32 30.46 3.21
C GLU A 136 3.28 30.50 4.36
N THR A 137 2.01 30.78 4.07
CA THR A 137 1.04 31.13 5.13
C THR A 137 0.37 29.94 5.82
N GLU A 138 0.47 28.72 5.27
CA GLU A 138 -0.12 27.51 5.88
C GLU A 138 0.87 26.36 6.01
N LYS A 139 0.74 25.58 7.09
CA LYS A 139 1.59 24.42 7.36
C LYS A 139 1.24 23.29 6.39
N CYS A 140 2.04 23.17 5.33
CA CYS A 140 1.91 22.11 4.35
C CYS A 140 2.95 20.98 4.60
N TYR A 141 2.55 19.74 4.35
CA TYR A 141 3.43 18.58 4.38
C TYR A 141 3.53 17.97 2.99
N LEU A 142 4.75 17.89 2.47
CA LEU A 142 5.00 17.28 1.18
C LEU A 142 4.73 15.77 1.24
N ALA A 143 4.02 15.25 0.24
CA ALA A 143 3.81 13.84 0.03
C ALA A 143 4.22 13.44 -1.38
N THR A 144 4.53 12.16 -1.54
CA THR A 144 4.67 11.53 -2.86
C THR A 144 3.79 10.30 -2.94
N ILE A 145 3.46 9.90 -4.17
CA ILE A 145 2.72 8.68 -4.45
C ILE A 145 3.72 7.58 -4.73
N VAL A 146 3.53 6.43 -4.09
CA VAL A 146 4.35 5.23 -4.30
C VAL A 146 3.44 4.05 -4.55
N THR A 147 3.92 3.10 -5.35
CA THR A 147 3.28 1.79 -5.50
C THR A 147 4.10 0.73 -4.78
N TRP A 148 3.45 -0.34 -4.33
CA TRP A 148 4.19 -1.52 -3.90
C TRP A 148 4.87 -2.17 -5.10
N SER A 149 6.19 -2.33 -5.04
CA SER A 149 6.91 -3.22 -5.95
C SER A 149 6.95 -4.62 -5.32
N GLY A 150 5.87 -5.37 -5.49
CA GLY A 150 5.83 -6.76 -5.08
C GLY A 150 6.79 -7.61 -5.92
N LYS A 151 8.04 -7.80 -5.47
CA LYS A 151 8.58 -9.16 -5.53
C LYS A 151 7.78 -9.93 -4.48
N LYS A 152 6.79 -10.71 -4.92
CA LYS A 152 5.86 -11.48 -4.06
C LYS A 152 6.55 -12.53 -3.16
N ASP A 153 7.89 -12.56 -3.09
CA ASP A 153 8.64 -13.64 -2.44
C ASP A 153 9.21 -13.35 -1.04
N ASP A 154 9.16 -12.15 -0.45
CA ASP A 154 9.96 -11.99 0.80
C ASP A 154 9.50 -11.00 1.89
N LEU A 155 8.35 -10.33 1.80
CA LEU A 155 7.97 -9.35 2.84
C LEU A 155 6.59 -9.56 3.50
N PHE A 156 5.68 -10.32 2.89
CA PHE A 156 4.33 -10.53 3.47
C PHE A 156 4.28 -11.57 4.60
N THR A 157 5.32 -12.38 4.79
CA THR A 157 5.36 -13.39 5.86
C THR A 157 5.74 -12.79 7.23
N GLN A 158 6.20 -11.54 7.30
CA GLN A 158 6.66 -10.93 8.55
C GLN A 158 5.70 -9.95 9.22
N LEU A 159 4.55 -9.63 8.60
CA LEU A 159 3.55 -8.74 9.19
C LEU A 159 2.16 -9.38 9.38
N SER A 160 2.04 -10.69 9.14
CA SER A 160 0.81 -11.47 9.40
C SER A 160 0.94 -12.46 10.58
N LYS A 161 1.82 -12.19 11.55
CA LYS A 161 1.87 -12.91 12.83
C LYS A 161 1.99 -11.96 14.01
#